data_AF-A0A9P4DQ37-F1
#
_entry.id   AF-A0A9P4DQ37-F1
#
_cell.length_a   1.000
_cell.length_b   1.000
_cell.length_c   1.000
_cell.angle_alpha   90.00
_cell.angle_beta   90.00
_cell.angle_gamma   90.00
#
_symmetry.space_group_name_H-M   'P 1'
#
loop_
_entity.id
_entity.type
_entity.pdbx_description
1 polymer ?
#
loop_
_entity_poly.entity_id
_entity_poly.type
_entity_poly.pdbx_seq_one_letter_code
_entity_poly.pdbx_strand_id
1 'polypeptide(L)'
;MKQLLTFLCALLFALAGKAAPAGDELKQLLAEARAIVNTADNAADREVSRALSEARRAVNATDRQIDRAMAEARRAVANQSIEELNKAAREQVVRELGLTSRQRKEFEPLYKAYREALDKAVNTPDAGTDEAAQRQGLKTKLSNIAATAQVKRDYVDKFAAVLTAEQIRRLYNTEGEIGTNIKRAAVDRRRNQNTRLKGSGRMVTQDWGKAGDYTGISAAAFFDVTVSPTARTISVTADDNVIDYLVLERDGGTLKFRVNANNTENISVSVVVPASAALRQISAGSYGKVTCKLPLKGPSVAVSVSSYGSVIADIDTPGTAQLNVSSYGKFSGSVRCNDCELRVSSYGSAQAPVDCRNNCQVTVGSYAKFSNDIKASVLTLKISSGASVSSTLFSDALTLSVDSYAKFSGAVTVNSRQAKLTVSSGGSFSGTFSGNSLEAEVGSYGKINLKGSAQVASAAVRVSSGAVFSAPELRVADYDLTVSNYAKADVWCSGTLRINASTAARITYDGPCRVESLTDNIRRRK
;
A
#
# COMPACT_ATOMS: atom_id res chain seq x y z
N MET A 1 -27.98 -3.85 -22.38
CA MET A 1 -28.75 -2.66 -21.94
C MET A 1 -29.79 -2.19 -22.95
N LYS A 2 -29.44 -1.81 -24.20
CA LYS A 2 -30.43 -1.37 -25.21
C LYS A 2 -31.59 -2.36 -25.42
N GLN A 3 -31.28 -3.65 -25.58
CA GLN A 3 -32.29 -4.70 -25.74
C GLN A 3 -33.15 -4.93 -24.48
N LEU A 4 -32.60 -4.69 -23.29
CA LEU A 4 -33.32 -4.87 -22.03
C LEU A 4 -34.33 -3.74 -21.80
N LEU A 5 -33.96 -2.51 -22.18
CA LEU A 5 -34.80 -1.31 -22.07
C LEU A 5 -35.95 -1.34 -23.08
N THR A 6 -35.71 -1.79 -24.31
CA THR A 6 -36.79 -2.01 -25.29
C THR A 6 -37.72 -3.14 -24.84
N PHE A 7 -37.19 -4.20 -24.22
CA PHE A 7 -38.02 -5.27 -23.66
C PHE A 7 -38.91 -4.78 -22.50
N LEU A 8 -38.36 -3.98 -21.58
CA LEU A 8 -39.09 -3.40 -20.46
C LEU A 8 -40.14 -2.37 -20.91
N CYS A 9 -39.84 -1.52 -21.90
CA CYS A 9 -40.83 -0.62 -22.50
C CYS A 9 -41.96 -1.39 -23.19
N ALA A 10 -41.64 -2.42 -23.97
CA ALA A 10 -42.66 -3.26 -24.60
C ALA A 10 -43.54 -3.98 -23.55
N LEU A 11 -42.94 -4.45 -22.45
CA LEU A 11 -43.65 -5.07 -21.33
C LEU A 11 -44.59 -4.09 -20.62
N LEU A 12 -44.14 -2.85 -20.40
CA LEU A 12 -44.92 -1.77 -19.76
C LEU A 12 -46.13 -1.35 -20.60
N PHE A 13 -46.00 -1.26 -21.93
CA PHE A 13 -47.12 -0.97 -22.82
C PHE A 13 -48.11 -2.14 -22.92
N ALA A 14 -47.60 -3.38 -22.93
CA ALA A 14 -48.43 -4.57 -22.89
C ALA A 14 -49.23 -4.69 -21.57
N LEU A 15 -48.63 -4.33 -20.44
CA LEU A 15 -49.30 -4.29 -19.12
C LEU A 15 -50.32 -3.15 -19.01
N ALA A 16 -50.13 -2.05 -19.76
CA ALA A 16 -51.04 -0.90 -19.75
C ALA A 16 -52.20 -1.01 -20.77
N GLY A 17 -52.29 -2.11 -21.53
CA GLY A 17 -53.37 -2.33 -22.50
C GLY A 17 -53.41 -1.35 -23.68
N LYS A 18 -52.30 -0.67 -23.98
CA LYS A 18 -52.20 0.32 -25.07
C LYS A 18 -51.38 -0.21 -26.24
N ALA A 19 -51.79 0.16 -27.46
CA ALA A 19 -51.05 -0.18 -28.68
C ALA A 19 -49.63 0.42 -28.66
N ALA A 20 -48.64 -0.35 -29.13
CA ALA A 20 -47.24 0.05 -29.11
C ALA A 20 -47.01 1.28 -30.02
N PRO A 21 -46.28 2.32 -29.54
CA PRO A 21 -46.05 3.54 -30.31
C PRO A 21 -45.16 3.28 -31.53
N ALA A 22 -45.37 4.04 -32.60
CA ALA A 22 -44.62 3.92 -33.86
C ALA A 22 -43.14 4.29 -33.68
N GLY A 23 -42.30 3.81 -34.61
CA GLY A 23 -40.82 3.77 -34.45
C GLY A 23 -40.12 5.10 -34.17
N ASP A 24 -40.71 6.25 -34.47
CA ASP A 24 -40.13 7.56 -34.14
C ASP A 24 -40.59 8.08 -32.77
N GLU A 25 -41.83 7.83 -32.34
CA GLU A 25 -42.27 8.09 -30.96
C GLU A 25 -41.51 7.24 -29.94
N LEU A 26 -41.21 5.98 -30.28
CA LEU A 26 -40.43 5.09 -29.43
C LEU A 26 -38.97 5.59 -29.26
N LYS A 27 -38.37 6.16 -30.31
CA LYS A 27 -37.02 6.75 -30.24
C LYS A 27 -37.02 8.01 -29.36
N GLN A 28 -38.04 8.84 -29.49
CA GLN A 28 -38.19 10.06 -28.71
C GLN A 28 -38.36 9.74 -27.22
N LEU A 29 -39.24 8.78 -26.89
CA LEU A 29 -39.45 8.31 -25.51
C LEU A 29 -38.20 7.65 -24.91
N LEU A 30 -37.43 6.89 -25.70
CA LEU A 30 -36.15 6.31 -25.25
C LEU A 30 -35.05 7.37 -25.05
N ALA A 31 -35.04 8.42 -25.87
CA ALA A 31 -34.11 9.54 -25.73
C ALA A 31 -34.42 10.36 -24.47
N GLU A 32 -35.70 10.64 -24.22
CA GLU A 32 -36.19 11.31 -23.02
C GLU A 32 -35.93 10.48 -21.76
N ALA A 33 -36.24 9.18 -21.78
CA ALA A 33 -35.94 8.29 -20.65
C ALA A 33 -34.44 8.21 -20.35
N ARG A 34 -33.59 8.20 -21.38
CA ARG A 34 -32.13 8.20 -21.20
C ARG A 34 -31.61 9.55 -20.68
N ALA A 35 -32.21 10.66 -21.10
CA ALA A 35 -31.90 11.98 -20.56
C ALA A 35 -32.28 12.07 -19.08
N ILE A 36 -33.46 11.56 -18.69
CA ILE A 36 -33.94 11.51 -17.31
C ILE A 36 -33.07 10.60 -16.43
N VAL A 37 -32.67 9.42 -16.92
CA VAL A 37 -31.75 8.54 -16.18
C VAL A 37 -30.39 9.19 -16.00
N ASN A 38 -29.83 9.82 -17.04
CA ASN A 38 -28.55 10.52 -16.92
C ASN A 38 -28.63 11.73 -15.99
N THR A 39 -29.73 12.49 -15.97
CA THR A 39 -29.88 13.61 -15.02
C THR A 39 -30.10 13.10 -13.60
N ALA A 40 -30.80 11.99 -13.41
CA ALA A 40 -30.96 11.33 -12.11
C ALA A 40 -29.63 10.76 -11.58
N ASP A 41 -28.81 10.13 -12.43
CA ASP A 41 -27.50 9.59 -12.06
C ASP A 41 -26.52 10.71 -11.67
N ASN A 42 -26.51 11.81 -12.45
CA ASN A 42 -25.72 12.99 -12.13
C ASN A 42 -26.22 13.74 -10.87
N ALA A 43 -27.52 13.72 -10.60
CA ALA A 43 -28.09 14.29 -9.38
C ALA A 43 -27.73 13.44 -8.15
N ALA A 44 -27.81 12.11 -8.28
CA ALA A 44 -27.38 11.16 -7.25
C ALA A 44 -25.88 11.29 -6.97
N ASP A 45 -25.02 11.39 -7.98
CA ASP A 45 -23.58 11.61 -7.78
C ASP A 45 -23.26 12.95 -7.09
N ARG A 46 -24.04 14.01 -7.37
CA ARG A 46 -23.90 15.31 -6.71
C ARG A 46 -24.40 15.28 -5.26
N GLU A 47 -25.49 14.59 -4.98
CA GLU A 47 -26.01 14.40 -3.62
C GLU A 47 -25.09 13.51 -2.80
N VAL A 48 -24.55 12.42 -3.37
CA VAL A 48 -23.55 11.57 -2.73
C VAL A 48 -22.27 12.36 -2.47
N SER A 49 -21.80 13.17 -3.42
CA SER A 49 -20.62 14.03 -3.22
C SER A 49 -20.84 15.10 -2.14
N ARG A 50 -22.04 15.69 -2.10
CA ARG A 50 -22.43 16.68 -1.08
C ARG A 50 -22.53 16.04 0.31
N ALA A 51 -23.20 14.89 0.41
CA ALA A 51 -23.29 14.09 1.61
C ALA A 51 -21.90 13.63 2.10
N LEU A 52 -20.98 13.23 1.20
CA LEU A 52 -19.61 12.90 1.55
C LEU A 52 -18.83 14.12 2.07
N SER A 53 -19.09 15.29 1.51
CA SER A 53 -18.44 16.54 1.93
C SER A 53 -18.95 17.04 3.28
N GLU A 54 -20.25 16.89 3.55
CA GLU A 54 -20.88 17.21 4.82
C GLU A 54 -20.48 16.19 5.90
N ALA A 55 -20.44 14.90 5.56
CA ALA A 55 -19.90 13.85 6.42
C ALA A 55 -18.42 14.08 6.76
N ARG A 56 -17.58 14.47 5.79
CA ARG A 56 -16.18 14.85 6.04
C ARG A 56 -16.06 16.09 6.93
N ARG A 57 -16.92 17.10 6.76
CA ARG A 57 -16.94 18.29 7.63
C ARG A 57 -17.38 17.96 9.05
N ALA A 58 -18.40 17.11 9.20
CA ALA A 58 -18.86 16.61 10.48
C ALA A 58 -17.76 15.81 11.18
N VAL A 59 -17.15 14.84 10.51
CA VAL A 59 -16.04 14.03 11.04
C VAL A 59 -14.86 14.91 11.45
N ASN A 60 -14.44 15.86 10.61
CA ASN A 60 -13.35 16.79 10.96
C ASN A 60 -13.70 17.73 12.13
N ALA A 61 -14.98 18.05 12.35
CA ALA A 61 -15.42 18.84 13.50
C ALA A 61 -15.44 17.99 14.78
N THR A 62 -15.85 16.71 14.68
CA THR A 62 -15.81 15.75 15.77
C THR A 62 -14.37 15.43 16.17
N ASP A 63 -13.46 15.24 15.22
CA ASP A 63 -12.03 15.01 15.48
C ASP A 63 -11.39 16.19 16.25
N ARG A 64 -11.71 17.43 15.88
CA ARG A 64 -11.23 18.62 16.62
C ARG A 64 -11.80 18.72 18.03
N GLN A 65 -13.04 18.28 18.25
CA GLN A 65 -13.65 18.23 19.58
C GLN A 65 -13.04 17.12 20.43
N ILE A 66 -12.77 15.95 19.83
CA ILE A 66 -12.06 14.84 20.47
C ILE A 66 -10.63 15.24 20.82
N ASP A 67 -9.91 15.95 19.94
CA ASP A 67 -8.55 16.43 20.22
C ASP A 67 -8.52 17.47 21.36
N ARG A 68 -9.52 18.37 21.42
CA ARG A 68 -9.65 19.33 22.54
C ARG A 68 -10.00 18.63 23.84
N ALA A 69 -10.98 17.71 23.82
CA ALA A 69 -11.37 16.92 24.99
C ALA A 69 -10.23 16.02 25.48
N MET A 70 -9.45 15.43 24.57
CA MET A 70 -8.24 14.66 24.91
C MET A 70 -7.13 15.58 25.43
N ALA A 71 -6.94 16.79 24.91
CA ALA A 71 -5.97 17.74 25.43
C ALA A 71 -6.33 18.24 26.83
N GLU A 72 -7.62 18.50 27.09
CA GLU A 72 -8.14 18.89 28.41
C GLU A 72 -8.08 17.73 29.40
N ALA A 73 -8.48 16.51 28.99
CA ALA A 73 -8.33 15.30 29.80
C ALA A 73 -6.85 15.00 30.11
N ARG A 74 -5.93 15.20 29.14
CA ARG A 74 -4.48 15.07 29.36
C ARG A 74 -3.96 16.12 30.35
N ARG A 75 -4.46 17.35 30.32
CA ARG A 75 -4.10 18.40 31.29
C ARG A 75 -4.65 18.10 32.69
N ALA A 76 -5.88 17.60 32.79
CA ALA A 76 -6.49 17.21 34.06
C ALA A 76 -5.78 16.00 34.70
N VAL A 77 -5.46 14.97 33.91
CA VAL A 77 -4.69 13.79 34.34
C VAL A 77 -3.25 14.17 34.70
N ALA A 78 -2.62 15.09 33.95
CA ALA A 78 -1.29 15.60 34.29
C ALA A 78 -1.26 16.31 35.65
N ASN A 79 -2.26 17.15 35.95
CA ASN A 79 -2.36 17.85 37.23
C ASN A 79 -2.67 16.92 38.40
N GLN A 80 -3.61 15.97 38.24
CA GLN A 80 -3.88 14.94 39.26
C GLN A 80 -2.65 14.08 39.57
N SER A 81 -1.85 13.75 38.55
CA SER A 81 -0.66 12.89 38.73
C SER A 81 0.51 13.56 39.46
N ILE A 82 0.64 14.90 39.41
CA ILE A 82 1.69 15.63 40.16
C ILE A 82 1.33 15.66 41.65
N GLU A 83 0.04 15.82 41.96
CA GLU A 83 -0.45 15.81 43.33
C GLU A 83 -0.35 14.40 43.97
N GLU A 84 -0.61 13.35 43.19
CA GLU A 84 -0.40 11.95 43.59
C GLU A 84 1.08 11.60 43.79
N LEU A 85 1.99 12.05 42.91
CA LEU A 85 3.43 11.88 43.08
C LEU A 85 3.95 12.62 44.32
N ASN A 86 3.45 13.83 44.58
CA ASN A 86 3.77 14.58 45.79
C ASN A 86 3.22 13.90 47.05
N LYS A 87 2.06 13.26 46.98
CA LYS A 87 1.49 12.45 48.07
C LYS A 87 2.32 11.19 48.34
N ALA A 88 2.67 10.43 47.30
CA ALA A 88 3.46 9.20 47.40
C ALA A 88 4.88 9.49 47.95
N ALA A 89 5.49 10.58 47.51
CA ALA A 89 6.77 11.03 48.03
C ALA A 89 6.71 11.46 49.51
N ARG A 90 5.64 12.12 49.94
CA ARG A 90 5.41 12.44 51.38
C ARG A 90 5.31 11.18 52.22
N GLU A 91 4.56 10.19 51.75
CA GLU A 91 4.42 8.92 52.46
C GLU A 91 5.75 8.14 52.50
N GLN A 92 6.57 8.21 51.44
CA GLN A 92 7.89 7.58 51.41
C GLN A 92 8.86 8.21 52.42
N VAL A 93 8.91 9.54 52.50
CA VAL A 93 9.75 10.25 53.48
C VAL A 93 9.35 9.94 54.91
N VAL A 94 8.05 9.88 55.20
CA VAL A 94 7.56 9.52 56.55
C VAL A 94 7.92 8.07 56.91
N ARG A 95 7.89 7.13 55.94
CA ARG A 95 8.29 5.73 56.15
C ARG A 95 9.79 5.58 56.42
N GLU A 96 10.64 6.26 55.66
CA GLU A 96 12.11 6.12 55.78
C GLU A 96 12.69 6.82 57.02
N LEU A 97 12.00 7.85 57.53
CA LEU A 97 12.43 8.58 58.73
C LEU A 97 12.08 7.89 60.06
N GLY A 98 11.25 6.84 60.04
CA GLY A 98 10.88 6.08 61.23
C GLY A 98 10.23 6.94 62.33
N LEU A 99 9.38 7.89 61.94
CA LEU A 99 8.80 8.87 62.87
C LEU A 99 7.81 8.22 63.85
N THR A 100 7.85 8.64 65.11
CA THR A 100 6.80 8.29 66.09
C THR A 100 5.47 8.96 65.72
N SER A 101 4.34 8.42 66.20
CA SER A 101 3.00 8.97 65.90
C SER A 101 2.84 10.45 66.28
N ARG A 102 3.53 10.90 67.34
CA ARG A 102 3.54 12.31 67.77
C ARG A 102 4.36 13.18 66.82
N GLN A 103 5.58 12.76 66.48
CA GLN A 103 6.44 13.49 65.53
C GLN A 103 5.81 13.55 64.13
N ARG A 104 5.13 12.49 63.69
CA ARG A 104 4.45 12.46 62.39
C ARG A 104 3.36 13.54 62.29
N LYS A 105 2.58 13.73 63.35
CA LYS A 105 1.49 14.73 63.39
C LYS A 105 2.01 16.17 63.25
N GLU A 106 3.21 16.44 63.74
CA GLU A 106 3.87 17.76 63.67
C GLU A 106 4.71 17.92 62.38
N PHE A 107 5.33 16.84 61.90
CA PHE A 107 6.20 16.85 60.72
C PHE A 107 5.43 16.93 59.39
N GLU A 108 4.32 16.23 59.26
CA GLU A 108 3.56 16.13 58.01
C GLU A 108 3.03 17.49 57.46
N PRO A 109 2.42 18.38 58.28
CA PRO A 109 2.03 19.72 57.81
C PRO A 109 3.24 20.62 57.51
N LEU A 110 4.32 20.51 58.30
CA LEU A 110 5.56 21.27 58.09
C LEU A 110 6.25 20.88 56.78
N TYR A 111 6.31 19.59 56.50
CA TYR A 111 6.91 19.02 55.30
C TYR A 111 6.10 19.34 54.03
N LYS A 112 4.76 19.40 54.14
CA LYS A 112 3.88 19.89 53.07
C LYS A 112 4.17 21.36 52.72
N ALA A 113 4.23 22.24 53.73
CA ALA A 113 4.54 23.65 53.54
C ALA A 113 5.94 23.89 52.95
N TYR A 114 6.93 23.09 53.36
CA TYR A 114 8.27 23.10 52.79
C TYR A 114 8.28 22.79 51.29
N ARG A 115 7.55 21.75 50.84
CA ARG A 115 7.48 21.41 49.41
C ARG A 115 6.72 22.44 48.58
N GLU A 116 5.66 23.02 49.12
CA GLU A 116 4.95 24.11 48.45
C GLU A 116 5.82 25.37 48.32
N ALA A 117 6.67 25.66 49.31
CA ALA A 117 7.64 26.74 49.23
C ALA A 117 8.75 26.47 48.20
N LEU A 118 9.21 25.23 48.08
CA LEU A 118 10.17 24.83 47.04
C LEU A 118 9.59 24.96 45.63
N ASP A 119 8.32 24.59 45.44
CA ASP A 119 7.64 24.68 44.15
C ASP A 119 7.44 26.14 43.71
N LYS A 120 7.00 27.00 44.64
CA LYS A 120 6.87 28.45 44.39
C LYS A 120 8.19 29.17 44.13
N ALA A 121 9.32 28.62 44.59
CA ALA A 121 10.64 29.20 44.41
C ALA A 121 11.26 28.93 43.03
N VAL A 122 10.65 28.08 42.20
CA VAL A 122 11.18 27.67 40.89
C VAL A 122 10.38 28.32 39.76
N ASN A 123 11.01 29.23 39.02
CA ASN A 123 10.43 29.80 37.79
C ASN A 123 10.87 29.02 36.54
N THR A 124 9.95 28.51 35.74
CA THR A 124 10.27 27.81 34.48
C THR A 124 10.66 28.82 33.39
N PRO A 125 11.86 28.72 32.76
CA PRO A 125 12.23 29.62 31.68
C PRO A 125 11.51 29.26 30.36
N ASP A 126 11.16 30.27 29.56
CA ASP A 126 10.69 30.09 28.18
C ASP A 126 11.83 29.60 27.28
N ALA A 127 11.54 28.59 26.45
CA ALA A 127 12.51 27.93 25.58
C ALA A 127 12.71 28.70 24.27
N GLY A 128 13.57 29.72 24.30
CA GLY A 128 14.08 30.40 23.10
C GLY A 128 15.39 29.78 22.61
N THR A 129 15.59 29.74 21.29
CA THR A 129 16.78 29.13 20.64
C THR A 129 17.99 30.06 20.52
N ASP A 130 17.82 31.36 20.79
CA ASP A 130 18.85 32.36 20.55
C ASP A 130 19.81 32.52 21.74
N GLU A 131 21.04 32.99 21.48
CA GLU A 131 22.10 33.09 22.49
C GLU A 131 21.71 33.98 23.69
N ALA A 132 20.91 35.02 23.45
CA ALA A 132 20.35 35.89 24.48
C ALA A 132 19.32 35.14 25.37
N ALA A 133 18.50 34.27 24.78
CA ALA A 133 17.54 33.43 25.51
C ALA A 133 18.26 32.34 26.32
N GLN A 134 19.37 31.80 25.81
CA GLN A 134 20.21 30.86 26.56
C GLN A 134 20.87 31.50 27.78
N ARG A 135 21.43 32.72 27.63
CA ARG A 135 21.99 33.48 28.77
C ARG A 135 20.93 33.82 29.81
N GLN A 136 19.75 34.23 29.37
CA GLN A 136 18.62 34.51 30.27
C GLN A 136 18.13 33.24 30.97
N GLY A 137 18.02 32.12 30.24
CA GLY A 137 17.67 30.82 30.81
C GLY A 137 18.70 30.31 31.83
N LEU A 138 20.00 30.57 31.62
CA LEU A 138 21.05 30.26 32.59
C LEU A 138 20.93 31.12 33.86
N LYS A 139 20.64 32.42 33.70
CA LYS A 139 20.43 33.36 34.81
C LYS A 139 19.20 32.97 35.64
N THR A 140 18.10 32.56 35.00
CA THR A 140 16.90 32.06 35.69
C THR A 140 17.18 30.74 36.42
N LYS A 141 17.98 29.82 35.83
CA LYS A 141 18.40 28.58 36.52
C LYS A 141 19.25 28.85 37.75
N LEU A 142 20.22 29.77 37.66
CA LEU A 142 21.05 30.18 38.80
C LEU A 142 20.21 30.83 39.90
N SER A 143 19.24 31.68 39.53
CA SER A 143 18.27 32.28 40.46
C SER A 143 17.42 31.22 41.16
N ASN A 144 16.89 30.25 40.43
CA ASN A 144 16.10 29.15 41.01
C ASN A 144 16.94 28.29 41.97
N ILE A 145 18.22 28.05 41.66
CA ILE A 145 19.12 27.31 42.57
C ILE A 145 19.32 28.09 43.86
N ALA A 146 19.55 29.40 43.78
CA ALA A 146 19.70 30.27 44.95
C ALA A 146 18.41 30.34 45.79
N ALA A 147 17.25 30.50 45.14
CA ALA A 147 15.95 30.54 45.79
C ALA A 147 15.60 29.20 46.48
N THR A 148 15.86 28.08 45.81
CA THR A 148 15.66 26.73 46.37
C THR A 148 16.60 26.49 47.56
N ALA A 149 17.86 26.93 47.47
CA ALA A 149 18.82 26.83 48.58
C ALA A 149 18.42 27.70 49.78
N GLN A 150 17.78 28.85 49.55
CA GLN A 150 17.25 29.70 50.62
C GLN A 150 16.11 29.00 51.36
N VAL A 151 15.11 28.48 50.64
CA VAL A 151 14.01 27.71 51.23
C VAL A 151 14.53 26.51 52.02
N LYS A 152 15.56 25.82 51.50
CA LYS A 152 16.20 24.71 52.23
C LYS A 152 16.80 25.13 53.56
N ARG A 153 17.47 26.29 53.61
CA ARG A 153 18.08 26.85 54.84
C ARG A 153 17.03 27.29 55.85
N ASP A 154 16.00 28.00 55.41
CA ASP A 154 14.95 28.57 56.29
C ASP A 154 14.10 27.48 56.99
N TYR A 155 14.13 26.25 56.47
CA TYR A 155 13.41 25.11 57.04
C TYR A 155 14.31 24.15 57.84
N VAL A 156 15.64 24.31 57.85
CA VAL A 156 16.56 23.47 58.66
C VAL A 156 16.18 23.56 60.14
N ASP A 157 16.03 24.77 60.67
CA ASP A 157 15.73 24.99 62.09
C ASP A 157 14.33 24.49 62.46
N LYS A 158 13.38 24.60 61.53
CA LYS A 158 12.01 24.10 61.72
C LYS A 158 11.96 22.57 61.74
N PHE A 159 12.76 21.91 60.92
CA PHE A 159 12.88 20.45 60.96
C PHE A 159 13.65 19.99 62.21
N ALA A 160 14.64 20.74 62.67
CA ALA A 160 15.39 20.43 63.91
C ALA A 160 14.56 20.50 65.19
N ALA A 161 13.44 21.24 65.18
CA ALA A 161 12.49 21.27 66.29
C ALA A 161 11.67 19.97 66.43
N VAL A 162 11.57 19.16 65.36
CA VAL A 162 10.69 17.96 65.30
C VAL A 162 11.48 16.67 65.10
N LEU A 163 12.64 16.75 64.44
CA LEU A 163 13.48 15.62 64.03
C LEU A 163 14.82 15.62 64.75
N THR A 164 15.38 14.43 64.99
CA THR A 164 16.76 14.29 65.47
C THR A 164 17.77 14.59 64.36
N ALA A 165 19.02 14.92 64.72
CA ALA A 165 20.09 15.20 63.75
C ALA A 165 20.29 14.08 62.71
N GLU A 166 20.15 12.82 63.12
CA GLU A 166 20.25 11.67 62.20
C GLU A 166 19.02 11.55 61.28
N GLN A 167 17.83 11.91 61.75
CA GLN A 167 16.62 11.97 60.93
C GLN A 167 16.67 13.13 59.93
N ILE A 168 17.23 14.28 60.30
CA ILE A 168 17.43 15.40 59.37
C ILE A 168 18.39 15.01 58.24
N ARG A 169 19.50 14.32 58.58
CA ARG A 169 20.45 13.81 57.59
C ARG A 169 19.79 12.85 56.60
N ARG A 170 18.96 11.93 57.11
CA ARG A 170 18.17 10.99 56.26
C ARG A 170 17.15 11.72 55.40
N LEU A 171 16.44 12.72 55.94
CA LEU A 171 15.45 13.52 55.22
C LEU A 171 16.07 14.16 53.96
N TYR A 172 17.23 14.80 54.09
CA TYR A 172 17.87 15.47 52.96
C TYR A 172 18.45 14.49 51.92
N ASN A 173 18.89 13.30 52.34
CA ASN A 173 19.32 12.23 51.42
C ASN A 173 18.13 11.65 50.64
N THR A 174 17.06 11.27 51.34
CA THR A 174 15.81 10.77 50.75
C THR A 174 15.16 11.81 49.82
N GLU A 175 15.18 13.11 50.18
CA GLU A 175 14.73 14.19 49.30
C GLU A 175 15.57 14.33 48.04
N GLY A 176 16.89 14.13 48.16
CA GLY A 176 17.79 14.08 47.01
C GLY A 176 17.42 12.96 46.04
N GLU A 177 17.17 11.75 46.56
CA GLU A 177 16.78 10.58 45.77
C GLU A 177 15.39 10.74 45.14
N ILE A 178 14.41 11.22 45.91
CA ILE A 178 13.04 11.48 45.41
C ILE A 178 13.04 12.57 44.34
N GLY A 179 13.76 13.68 44.55
CA GLY A 179 13.92 14.72 43.54
C GLY A 179 14.57 14.20 42.25
N THR A 180 15.47 13.24 42.36
CA THR A 180 16.12 12.59 41.21
C THR A 180 15.17 11.63 40.49
N ASN A 181 14.38 10.87 41.23
CA ASN A 181 13.38 9.94 40.69
C ASN A 181 12.19 10.67 40.04
N ILE A 182 11.75 11.80 40.61
CA ILE A 182 10.72 12.67 40.01
C ILE A 182 11.26 13.33 38.73
N LYS A 183 12.52 13.78 38.70
CA LYS A 183 13.15 14.29 37.47
C LYS A 183 13.27 13.21 36.40
N ARG A 184 13.63 11.98 36.78
CA ARG A 184 13.71 10.82 35.87
C ARG A 184 12.33 10.49 35.30
N ALA A 185 11.29 10.43 36.14
CA ALA A 185 9.90 10.23 35.72
C ALA A 185 9.35 11.40 34.87
N ALA A 186 9.75 12.64 35.14
CA ALA A 186 9.38 13.80 34.34
C ALA A 186 10.10 13.83 32.98
N VAL A 187 11.33 13.33 32.91
CA VAL A 187 12.08 13.11 31.66
C VAL A 187 11.44 12.00 30.83
N ASP A 188 11.02 10.90 31.46
CA ASP A 188 10.29 9.82 30.81
C ASP A 188 8.88 10.24 30.37
N ARG A 189 8.23 11.17 31.07
CA ARG A 189 6.97 11.82 30.62
C ARG A 189 7.18 12.84 29.50
N ARG A 190 8.31 13.57 29.48
CA ARG A 190 8.70 14.44 28.35
C ARG A 190 9.04 13.65 27.09
N ARG A 191 9.54 12.41 27.22
CA ARG A 191 9.71 11.46 26.08
C ARG A 191 8.40 11.12 25.36
N ASN A 192 7.24 11.28 26.02
CA ASN A 192 5.92 11.02 25.46
C ASN A 192 5.17 12.28 24.99
N GLN A 193 5.81 13.46 24.99
CA GLN A 193 5.23 14.70 24.48
C GLN A 193 5.87 15.12 23.15
N ASN A 194 5.25 14.69 22.04
CA ASN A 194 5.15 15.42 20.77
C ASN A 194 6.42 16.10 20.19
N THR A 195 7.62 15.60 20.44
CA THR A 195 8.82 16.00 19.71
C THR A 195 9.04 15.06 18.52
N ARG A 196 9.17 15.66 17.33
CA ARG A 196 9.48 14.94 16.09
C ARG A 196 10.84 14.26 16.24
N LEU A 197 10.86 12.93 16.18
CA LEU A 197 12.10 12.15 16.19
C LEU A 197 12.82 12.40 14.87
N LYS A 198 13.92 13.16 14.94
CA LYS A 198 14.78 13.48 13.80
C LYS A 198 16.12 12.78 13.96
N GLY A 199 16.59 12.10 12.91
CA GLY A 199 17.92 11.48 12.91
C GLY A 199 19.03 12.50 13.22
N SER A 200 19.98 12.12 14.08
CA SER A 200 21.10 12.98 14.46
C SER A 200 22.13 13.16 13.33
N GLY A 201 22.14 12.28 12.33
CA GLY A 201 23.15 12.14 11.29
C GLY A 201 24.33 11.25 11.70
N ARG A 202 24.38 10.79 12.96
CA ARG A 202 25.47 9.95 13.48
C ARG A 202 25.05 8.49 13.51
N MET A 203 25.41 7.77 12.46
CA MET A 203 25.11 6.34 12.32
C MET A 203 25.87 5.49 13.34
N VAL A 204 25.17 4.58 13.99
CA VAL A 204 25.72 3.53 14.86
C VAL A 204 25.16 2.18 14.42
N THR A 205 25.86 1.09 14.75
CA THR A 205 25.42 -0.27 14.45
C THR A 205 25.35 -1.08 15.73
N GLN A 206 24.25 -1.80 15.93
CA GLN A 206 24.02 -2.65 17.08
C GLN A 206 23.70 -4.08 16.63
N ASP A 207 24.28 -5.05 17.33
CA ASP A 207 23.91 -6.47 17.20
C ASP A 207 22.70 -6.76 18.09
N TRP A 208 21.62 -7.26 17.49
CA TRP A 208 20.36 -7.62 18.14
C TRP A 208 20.22 -9.13 18.40
N GLY A 209 21.31 -9.88 18.24
CA GLY A 209 21.39 -11.31 18.49
C GLY A 209 20.82 -12.16 17.36
N LYS A 210 20.53 -13.42 17.67
CA LYS A 210 20.08 -14.40 16.66
C LYS A 210 18.66 -14.09 16.18
N ALA A 211 18.44 -14.18 14.87
CA ALA A 211 17.10 -14.12 14.30
C ALA A 211 16.23 -15.32 14.71
N GLY A 212 16.84 -16.50 14.84
CA GLY A 212 16.11 -17.76 14.97
C GLY A 212 15.46 -18.16 13.64
N ASP A 213 14.63 -19.19 13.67
CA ASP A 213 13.82 -19.55 12.51
C ASP A 213 12.64 -18.58 12.37
N TYR A 214 12.49 -18.04 11.17
CA TYR A 214 11.37 -17.18 10.81
C TYR A 214 10.88 -17.51 9.42
N THR A 215 9.59 -17.29 9.19
CA THR A 215 8.90 -17.62 7.94
C THR A 215 8.54 -16.38 7.13
N GLY A 216 8.56 -15.20 7.77
CA GLY A 216 8.17 -13.93 7.16
C GLY A 216 9.04 -12.74 7.56
N ILE A 217 9.13 -11.76 6.68
CA ILE A 217 9.68 -10.43 6.96
C ILE A 217 8.66 -9.38 6.59
N SER A 218 8.45 -8.41 7.48
CA SER A 218 7.66 -7.21 7.22
C SER A 218 8.50 -5.97 7.47
N ALA A 219 8.78 -5.23 6.39
CA ALA A 219 9.43 -3.92 6.45
C ALA A 219 8.42 -2.81 6.22
N ALA A 220 8.39 -1.85 7.14
CA ALA A 220 7.61 -0.63 7.02
C ALA A 220 8.56 0.58 6.92
N ALA A 221 7.99 1.79 6.85
CA ALA A 221 8.64 3.09 6.85
C ALA A 221 10.09 3.14 7.36
N PHE A 222 10.98 3.70 6.52
CA PHE A 222 12.41 3.95 6.79
C PHE A 222 13.32 2.74 6.89
N PHE A 223 12.79 1.51 6.89
CA PHE A 223 13.60 0.29 6.97
C PHE A 223 14.04 -0.20 5.58
N ASP A 224 15.35 -0.37 5.39
CA ASP A 224 15.96 -1.18 4.34
C ASP A 224 16.47 -2.50 4.96
N VAL A 225 15.72 -3.57 4.74
CA VAL A 225 16.01 -4.90 5.30
C VAL A 225 16.71 -5.75 4.25
N THR A 226 17.92 -6.20 4.54
CA THR A 226 18.67 -7.15 3.72
C THR A 226 18.73 -8.52 4.38
N VAL A 227 18.20 -9.55 3.72
CA VAL A 227 18.38 -10.94 4.13
C VAL A 227 19.70 -11.46 3.54
N SER A 228 20.65 -11.81 4.41
CA SER A 228 21.99 -12.21 4.01
C SER A 228 22.28 -13.66 4.39
N PRO A 229 22.80 -14.49 3.45
CA PRO A 229 23.22 -15.86 3.75
C PRO A 229 24.43 -15.95 4.67
N THR A 230 25.24 -14.89 4.77
CA THR A 230 26.48 -14.87 5.57
C THR A 230 26.29 -14.29 6.97
N ALA A 231 25.17 -13.61 7.23
CA ALA A 231 24.90 -13.03 8.53
C ALA A 231 24.52 -14.11 9.54
N ARG A 232 25.04 -14.01 10.76
CA ARG A 232 24.75 -14.95 11.88
C ARG A 232 23.82 -14.33 12.93
N THR A 233 23.83 -13.02 13.04
CA THR A 233 22.98 -12.22 13.94
C THR A 233 22.30 -11.10 13.17
N ILE A 234 21.25 -10.53 13.76
CA ILE A 234 20.57 -9.35 13.25
C ILE A 234 21.44 -8.14 13.57
N SER A 235 21.84 -7.39 12.55
CA SER A 235 22.58 -6.15 12.69
C SER A 235 21.70 -4.98 12.28
N VAL A 236 21.55 -3.99 13.15
CA VAL A 236 20.73 -2.79 12.91
C VAL A 236 21.64 -1.56 12.90
N THR A 237 21.59 -0.81 11.81
CA THR A 237 22.35 0.42 11.61
C THR A 237 21.39 1.60 11.44
N ALA A 238 21.44 2.56 12.35
CA ALA A 238 20.57 3.74 12.39
C ALA A 238 21.30 4.91 13.07
N ASP A 239 20.70 6.10 13.09
CA ASP A 239 21.19 7.20 13.93
C ASP A 239 21.19 6.79 15.42
N ASP A 240 22.19 7.23 16.17
CA ASP A 240 22.36 6.92 17.60
C ASP A 240 21.16 7.30 18.46
N ASN A 241 20.47 8.38 18.13
CA ASN A 241 19.26 8.82 18.83
C ASN A 241 17.99 8.12 18.35
N VAL A 242 18.04 7.41 17.21
CA VAL A 242 16.91 6.66 16.65
C VAL A 242 16.94 5.21 17.10
N ILE A 243 18.13 4.62 17.28
CA ILE A 243 18.27 3.17 17.53
C ILE A 243 17.50 2.69 18.76
N ASP A 244 17.41 3.52 19.80
CA ASP A 244 16.65 3.25 21.03
C ASP A 244 15.13 3.20 20.83
N TYR A 245 14.61 3.74 19.72
CA TYR A 245 13.19 3.73 19.36
C TYR A 245 12.84 2.56 18.42
N LEU A 246 13.82 1.80 17.94
CA LEU A 246 13.58 0.70 17.02
C LEU A 246 13.16 -0.55 17.80
N VAL A 247 12.15 -1.24 17.28
CA VAL A 247 11.61 -2.46 17.89
C VAL A 247 11.52 -3.56 16.84
N LEU A 248 11.95 -4.76 17.21
CA LEU A 248 11.68 -5.99 16.48
C LEU A 248 10.55 -6.75 17.17
N GLU A 249 9.39 -6.81 16.52
CA GLU A 249 8.28 -7.66 16.95
C GLU A 249 8.37 -9.02 16.24
N ARG A 250 8.15 -10.10 16.98
CA ARG A 250 8.05 -11.47 16.45
C ARG A 250 6.61 -11.93 16.56
N ASP A 251 5.88 -11.82 15.46
CA ASP A 251 4.44 -12.13 15.43
C ASP A 251 4.18 -13.24 14.42
N GLY A 252 3.68 -14.39 14.89
CA GLY A 252 3.35 -15.54 14.04
C GLY A 252 4.50 -16.06 13.17
N GLY A 253 5.74 -15.96 13.62
CA GLY A 253 6.94 -16.34 12.84
C GLY A 253 7.39 -15.28 11.82
N THR A 254 6.79 -14.10 11.83
CA THR A 254 7.20 -12.95 11.01
C THR A 254 8.00 -11.96 11.84
N LEU A 255 9.15 -11.53 11.30
CA LEU A 255 9.95 -10.44 11.85
C LEU A 255 9.38 -9.10 11.35
N LYS A 256 8.86 -8.28 12.27
CA LYS A 256 8.30 -6.96 11.97
C LYS A 256 9.19 -5.87 12.58
N PHE A 257 9.73 -5.02 11.73
CA PHE A 257 10.57 -3.90 12.14
C PHE A 257 9.74 -2.62 12.24
N ARG A 258 9.82 -1.94 13.39
CA ARG A 258 9.03 -0.73 13.66
C ARG A 258 9.85 0.33 14.35
N VAL A 259 9.45 1.59 14.16
CA VAL A 259 9.89 2.71 14.98
C VAL A 259 8.77 3.04 15.96
N ASN A 260 9.06 2.98 17.25
CA ASN A 260 8.11 3.34 18.31
C ASN A 260 8.10 4.86 18.54
N ALA A 261 7.65 5.61 17.54
CA ALA A 261 7.55 7.07 17.60
C ALA A 261 6.34 7.57 16.78
N ASN A 262 5.64 8.59 17.31
CA ASN A 262 4.41 9.11 16.70
C ASN A 262 4.67 10.14 15.59
N ASN A 263 5.87 10.73 15.53
CA ASN A 263 6.25 11.71 14.52
C ASN A 263 7.74 11.56 14.20
N THR A 264 8.07 11.25 12.96
CA THR A 264 9.43 10.91 12.51
C THR A 264 9.84 11.76 11.29
N GLU A 265 11.10 12.16 11.22
CA GLU A 265 11.67 12.88 10.06
C GLU A 265 13.11 12.48 9.81
N ASN A 266 13.49 12.32 8.53
CA ASN A 266 14.85 12.02 8.12
C ASN A 266 15.46 10.85 8.91
N ILE A 267 14.66 9.78 9.07
CA ILE A 267 15.11 8.53 9.65
C ILE A 267 15.47 7.59 8.51
N SER A 268 16.61 6.93 8.62
CA SER A 268 17.01 5.83 7.75
C SER A 268 17.54 4.69 8.61
N VAL A 269 16.98 3.49 8.43
CA VAL A 269 17.36 2.31 9.19
C VAL A 269 17.73 1.21 8.23
N SER A 270 18.97 0.72 8.33
CA SER A 270 19.43 -0.46 7.59
C SER A 270 19.47 -1.65 8.53
N VAL A 271 18.89 -2.78 8.11
CA VAL A 271 18.87 -4.01 8.90
C VAL A 271 19.42 -5.15 8.07
N VAL A 272 20.39 -5.88 8.60
CA VAL A 272 20.85 -7.15 8.03
C VAL A 272 20.31 -8.30 8.86
N VAL A 273 19.55 -9.18 8.24
CA VAL A 273 18.93 -10.35 8.88
C VAL A 273 19.59 -11.63 8.34
N PRO A 274 20.01 -12.58 9.20
CA PRO A 274 20.43 -13.92 8.79
C PRO A 274 19.37 -14.62 7.96
N ALA A 275 19.75 -15.26 6.86
CA ALA A 275 18.80 -16.01 6.04
C ALA A 275 18.20 -17.20 6.81
N SER A 276 16.88 -17.35 6.71
CA SER A 276 16.15 -18.51 7.22
C SER A 276 15.75 -19.42 6.07
N ALA A 277 15.95 -20.73 6.21
CA ALA A 277 15.48 -21.73 5.24
C ALA A 277 13.95 -21.82 5.17
N ALA A 278 13.24 -21.35 6.21
CA ALA A 278 11.79 -21.35 6.29
C ALA A 278 11.14 -20.08 5.72
N LEU A 279 11.94 -19.09 5.29
CA LEU A 279 11.48 -17.81 4.78
C LEU A 279 10.72 -17.99 3.46
N ARG A 280 9.43 -17.64 3.49
CA ARG A 280 8.49 -17.77 2.37
C ARG A 280 7.53 -16.59 2.23
N GLN A 281 7.59 -15.62 3.14
CA GLN A 281 6.73 -14.44 3.15
C GLN A 281 7.56 -13.15 3.21
N ILE A 282 7.29 -12.22 2.30
CA ILE A 282 7.84 -10.86 2.38
C ILE A 282 6.69 -9.86 2.24
N SER A 283 6.65 -8.89 3.14
CA SER A 283 5.78 -7.72 3.05
C SER A 283 6.62 -6.46 3.12
N ALA A 284 6.47 -5.56 2.15
CA ALA A 284 7.11 -4.24 2.16
C ALA A 284 6.06 -3.15 1.93
N GLY A 285 5.94 -2.25 2.90
CA GLY A 285 4.95 -1.18 2.91
C GLY A 285 5.55 0.16 3.30
N SER A 286 4.87 1.24 2.93
CA SER A 286 5.17 2.60 3.41
C SER A 286 6.61 3.02 3.19
N TYR A 287 7.13 2.90 1.96
CA TYR A 287 8.54 3.16 1.60
C TYR A 287 9.57 2.17 2.19
N GLY A 288 9.14 1.13 2.89
CA GLY A 288 10.02 0.04 3.35
C GLY A 288 10.62 -0.71 2.16
N LYS A 289 11.87 -1.15 2.32
CA LYS A 289 12.61 -1.91 1.32
C LYS A 289 13.04 -3.26 1.89
N VAL A 290 12.89 -4.31 1.09
CA VAL A 290 13.41 -5.65 1.42
C VAL A 290 14.24 -6.16 0.26
N THR A 291 15.48 -6.55 0.55
CA THR A 291 16.39 -7.21 -0.39
C THR A 291 16.68 -8.61 0.12
N CYS A 292 16.23 -9.64 -0.58
CA CYS A 292 16.53 -11.03 -0.24
C CYS A 292 17.58 -11.58 -1.20
N LYS A 293 18.78 -11.92 -0.68
CA LYS A 293 19.89 -12.43 -1.49
C LYS A 293 19.81 -13.93 -1.80
N LEU A 294 18.77 -14.61 -1.30
CA LEU A 294 18.51 -16.01 -1.56
C LEU A 294 17.08 -16.16 -2.11
N PRO A 295 16.84 -17.12 -3.00
CA PRO A 295 15.48 -17.40 -3.47
C PRO A 295 14.57 -17.83 -2.32
N LEU A 296 13.36 -17.31 -2.29
CA LEU A 296 12.30 -17.76 -1.41
C LEU A 296 11.84 -19.15 -1.82
N LYS A 297 11.80 -20.08 -0.86
CA LYS A 297 11.46 -21.48 -1.08
C LYS A 297 10.34 -21.93 -0.14
N GLY A 298 9.74 -23.07 -0.48
CA GLY A 298 8.65 -23.68 0.29
C GLY A 298 7.48 -24.05 -0.63
N PRO A 299 6.47 -24.78 -0.11
CA PRO A 299 5.33 -25.22 -0.92
C PRO A 299 4.42 -24.07 -1.37
N SER A 300 4.45 -22.95 -0.65
CA SER A 300 3.75 -21.71 -1.03
C SER A 300 4.60 -20.52 -0.60
N VAL A 301 4.83 -19.58 -1.52
CA VAL A 301 5.56 -18.33 -1.28
C VAL A 301 4.65 -17.15 -1.56
N ALA A 302 4.67 -16.14 -0.67
CA ALA A 302 3.85 -14.95 -0.81
C ALA A 302 4.68 -13.67 -0.64
N VAL A 303 4.63 -12.78 -1.64
CA VAL A 303 5.27 -11.46 -1.60
C VAL A 303 4.20 -10.39 -1.78
N SER A 304 4.15 -9.43 -0.86
CA SER A 304 3.24 -8.30 -0.91
C SER A 304 4.01 -6.99 -0.85
N VAL A 305 3.77 -6.11 -1.81
CA VAL A 305 4.43 -4.81 -1.90
C VAL A 305 3.38 -3.73 -2.06
N SER A 306 3.35 -2.75 -1.16
CA SER A 306 2.37 -1.68 -1.20
C SER A 306 2.94 -0.34 -0.74
N SER A 307 2.20 0.74 -0.98
CA SER A 307 2.48 2.08 -0.43
C SER A 307 3.93 2.51 -0.62
N TYR A 308 4.40 2.52 -1.88
CA TYR A 308 5.78 2.86 -2.26
C TYR A 308 6.88 1.92 -1.73
N GLY A 309 6.50 0.76 -1.18
CA GLY A 309 7.46 -0.27 -0.78
C GLY A 309 8.24 -0.84 -1.97
N SER A 310 9.39 -1.44 -1.69
CA SER A 310 10.26 -2.04 -2.70
C SER A 310 10.76 -3.40 -2.27
N VAL A 311 10.61 -4.42 -3.11
CA VAL A 311 11.15 -5.77 -2.86
C VAL A 311 12.04 -6.19 -4.00
N ILE A 312 13.25 -6.63 -3.65
CA ILE A 312 14.16 -7.33 -4.55
C ILE A 312 14.35 -8.74 -4.01
N ALA A 313 13.75 -9.74 -4.66
CA ALA A 313 13.83 -11.13 -4.22
C ALA A 313 13.51 -12.09 -5.37
N ASP A 314 14.23 -13.20 -5.44
CA ASP A 314 13.86 -14.32 -6.29
C ASP A 314 12.86 -15.23 -5.58
N ILE A 315 11.92 -15.80 -6.33
CA ILE A 315 10.97 -16.82 -5.88
C ILE A 315 11.29 -18.11 -6.62
N ASP A 316 11.61 -19.18 -5.89
CA ASP A 316 11.78 -20.53 -6.45
C ASP A 316 11.01 -21.55 -5.60
N THR A 317 9.77 -21.82 -6.00
CA THR A 317 8.86 -22.72 -5.30
C THR A 317 8.48 -23.92 -6.17
N PRO A 318 8.43 -25.14 -5.60
CA PRO A 318 7.82 -26.29 -6.28
C PRO A 318 6.28 -26.25 -6.27
N GLY A 319 5.66 -25.30 -5.57
CA GLY A 319 4.21 -25.15 -5.48
C GLY A 319 3.77 -23.77 -5.98
N THR A 320 3.01 -23.04 -5.15
CA THR A 320 2.34 -21.80 -5.57
C THR A 320 3.13 -20.54 -5.20
N ALA A 321 3.30 -19.64 -6.17
CA ALA A 321 3.82 -18.29 -5.94
C ALA A 321 2.68 -17.26 -5.99
N GLN A 322 2.52 -16.47 -4.92
CA GLN A 322 1.62 -15.33 -4.86
C GLN A 322 2.44 -14.04 -4.81
N LEU A 323 2.24 -13.14 -5.77
CA LEU A 323 2.88 -11.83 -5.77
C LEU A 323 1.82 -10.75 -5.97
N ASN A 324 1.68 -9.90 -4.95
CA ASN A 324 0.77 -8.75 -4.95
C ASN A 324 1.58 -7.46 -4.90
N VAL A 325 1.47 -6.61 -5.91
CA VAL A 325 2.17 -5.33 -6.00
C VAL A 325 1.14 -4.22 -6.25
N SER A 326 0.94 -3.33 -5.28
CA SER A 326 -0.07 -2.29 -5.35
C SER A 326 0.44 -0.94 -4.84
N SER A 327 -0.36 0.13 -5.02
CA SER A 327 -0.12 1.46 -4.43
C SER A 327 1.32 1.94 -4.60
N TYR A 328 1.79 2.03 -5.85
CA TYR A 328 3.15 2.43 -6.23
C TYR A 328 4.29 1.50 -5.73
N GLY A 329 3.95 0.29 -5.26
CA GLY A 329 4.91 -0.74 -4.89
C GLY A 329 5.78 -1.19 -6.07
N LYS A 330 7.00 -1.61 -5.77
CA LYS A 330 7.98 -2.09 -6.76
C LYS A 330 8.47 -3.48 -6.41
N PHE A 331 8.36 -4.40 -7.36
CA PHE A 331 8.97 -5.73 -7.26
C PHE A 331 9.98 -5.93 -8.38
N SER A 332 11.14 -6.48 -8.04
CA SER A 332 12.15 -6.92 -8.99
C SER A 332 12.75 -8.27 -8.57
N GLY A 333 12.84 -9.22 -9.49
CA GLY A 333 13.39 -10.55 -9.24
C GLY A 333 12.78 -11.59 -10.17
N SER A 334 13.23 -12.83 -10.08
CA SER A 334 12.70 -13.94 -10.89
C SER A 334 11.59 -14.70 -10.17
N VAL A 335 10.67 -15.30 -10.92
CA VAL A 335 9.60 -16.16 -10.39
C VAL A 335 9.62 -17.51 -11.07
N ARG A 336 10.06 -18.54 -10.36
CA ARG A 336 9.95 -19.95 -10.75
C ARG A 336 8.97 -20.66 -9.83
N CYS A 337 7.91 -21.24 -10.40
CA CYS A 337 6.82 -21.84 -9.62
C CYS A 337 6.17 -23.03 -10.34
N ASN A 338 5.35 -23.81 -9.64
CA ASN A 338 4.43 -24.74 -10.30
C ASN A 338 3.17 -24.01 -10.75
N ASP A 339 2.55 -23.25 -9.85
CA ASP A 339 1.39 -22.40 -10.13
C ASP A 339 1.66 -20.96 -9.67
N CYS A 340 1.06 -19.99 -10.35
CA CYS A 340 1.31 -18.57 -10.09
C CYS A 340 0.04 -17.75 -10.02
N GLU A 341 -0.01 -16.84 -9.04
CA GLU A 341 -1.02 -15.78 -8.94
C GLU A 341 -0.30 -14.43 -8.76
N LEU A 342 -0.21 -13.69 -9.86
CA LEU A 342 0.46 -12.40 -9.95
C LEU A 342 -0.59 -11.30 -10.08
N ARG A 343 -0.64 -10.37 -9.13
CA ARG A 343 -1.50 -9.18 -9.18
C ARG A 343 -0.66 -7.92 -9.09
N VAL A 344 -0.77 -7.06 -10.10
CA VAL A 344 -0.14 -5.74 -10.10
C VAL A 344 -1.22 -4.68 -10.32
N SER A 345 -1.39 -3.75 -9.40
CA SER A 345 -2.45 -2.74 -9.45
C SER A 345 -2.01 -1.39 -8.90
N SER A 346 -2.88 -0.38 -9.00
CA SER A 346 -2.72 0.96 -8.41
C SER A 346 -1.31 1.55 -8.59
N TYR A 347 -0.90 1.72 -9.85
CA TYR A 347 0.43 2.23 -10.24
C TYR A 347 1.63 1.38 -9.78
N GLY A 348 1.39 0.15 -9.32
CA GLY A 348 2.43 -0.82 -9.00
C GLY A 348 3.27 -1.18 -10.22
N SER A 349 4.53 -1.55 -9.98
CA SER A 349 5.47 -1.98 -11.01
C SER A 349 6.14 -3.29 -10.62
N ALA A 350 5.99 -4.31 -11.46
CA ALA A 350 6.68 -5.58 -11.31
C ALA A 350 7.56 -5.85 -12.53
N GLN A 351 8.84 -6.13 -12.30
CA GLN A 351 9.79 -6.56 -13.32
C GLN A 351 10.25 -7.97 -12.96
N ALA A 352 9.70 -8.97 -13.63
CA ALA A 352 9.94 -10.35 -13.24
C ALA A 352 9.83 -11.31 -14.42
N PRO A 353 10.92 -11.96 -14.86
CA PRO A 353 10.78 -13.14 -15.70
C PRO A 353 10.06 -14.24 -14.91
N VAL A 354 9.03 -14.84 -15.52
CA VAL A 354 8.18 -15.86 -14.90
C VAL A 354 8.36 -17.19 -15.65
N ASP A 355 8.76 -18.24 -14.94
CA ASP A 355 8.77 -19.63 -15.40
C ASP A 355 7.81 -20.45 -14.53
N CYS A 356 6.57 -20.59 -14.99
CA CYS A 356 5.49 -21.30 -14.31
C CYS A 356 5.29 -22.66 -14.99
N ARG A 357 5.36 -23.76 -14.24
CA ARG A 357 5.31 -25.10 -14.85
C ARG A 357 3.90 -25.52 -15.28
N ASN A 358 2.86 -24.99 -14.62
CA ASN A 358 1.48 -25.38 -14.80
C ASN A 358 0.59 -24.15 -15.05
N ASN A 359 -0.22 -23.74 -14.07
CA ASN A 359 -1.22 -22.70 -14.25
C ASN A 359 -0.72 -21.33 -13.79
N CYS A 360 -0.64 -20.37 -14.71
CA CYS A 360 -0.17 -19.01 -14.45
C CYS A 360 -1.31 -18.00 -14.64
N GLN A 361 -1.75 -17.37 -13.55
CA GLN A 361 -2.70 -16.27 -13.59
C GLN A 361 -2.01 -14.95 -13.30
N VAL A 362 -2.09 -14.02 -14.25
CA VAL A 362 -1.50 -12.69 -14.14
C VAL A 362 -2.59 -11.65 -14.37
N THR A 363 -2.75 -10.74 -13.41
CA THR A 363 -3.70 -9.62 -13.48
C THR A 363 -2.94 -8.31 -13.29
N VAL A 364 -3.05 -7.42 -14.29
CA VAL A 364 -2.40 -6.11 -14.28
C VAL A 364 -3.45 -5.04 -14.51
N GLY A 365 -3.70 -4.18 -13.52
CA GLY A 365 -4.80 -3.22 -13.54
C GLY A 365 -4.41 -1.84 -13.03
N SER A 366 -5.33 -0.88 -13.13
CA SER A 366 -5.23 0.45 -12.50
C SER A 366 -3.88 1.14 -12.73
N TYR A 367 -3.53 1.36 -14.00
CA TYR A 367 -2.29 2.01 -14.45
C TYR A 367 -0.98 1.32 -14.02
N ALA A 368 -1.05 0.08 -13.55
CA ALA A 368 0.12 -0.71 -13.20
C ALA A 368 0.94 -1.11 -14.43
N LYS A 369 2.19 -1.51 -14.17
CA LYS A 369 3.15 -1.92 -15.19
C LYS A 369 3.75 -3.29 -14.86
N PHE A 370 3.72 -4.18 -15.83
CA PHE A 370 4.45 -5.44 -15.79
C PHE A 370 5.41 -5.52 -16.98
N SER A 371 6.63 -5.99 -16.74
CA SER A 371 7.61 -6.26 -17.78
C SER A 371 8.33 -7.59 -17.54
N ASN A 372 9.02 -8.05 -18.60
CA ASN A 372 9.75 -9.32 -18.71
C ASN A 372 8.88 -10.49 -19.15
N ASP A 373 9.53 -11.57 -19.57
CA ASP A 373 8.89 -12.67 -20.27
C ASP A 373 8.13 -13.61 -19.32
N ILE A 374 7.05 -14.20 -19.82
CA ILE A 374 6.25 -15.18 -19.09
C ILE A 374 6.24 -16.48 -19.90
N LYS A 375 6.71 -17.54 -19.26
CA LYS A 375 6.61 -18.93 -19.73
C LYS A 375 5.64 -19.68 -18.81
N ALA A 376 4.62 -20.31 -19.40
CA ALA A 376 3.68 -21.14 -18.64
C ALA A 376 3.04 -22.23 -19.50
N SER A 377 2.70 -23.41 -18.95
CA SER A 377 1.90 -24.37 -19.75
C SER A 377 0.51 -23.81 -20.05
N VAL A 378 -0.18 -23.28 -19.03
CA VAL A 378 -1.47 -22.58 -19.19
C VAL A 378 -1.33 -21.15 -18.66
N LEU A 379 -1.50 -20.16 -19.54
CA LEU A 379 -1.40 -18.74 -19.20
C LEU A 379 -2.75 -18.04 -19.31
N THR A 380 -3.20 -17.44 -18.22
CA THR A 380 -4.30 -16.46 -18.19
C THR A 380 -3.76 -15.08 -17.83
N LEU A 381 -3.82 -14.14 -18.76
CA LEU A 381 -3.34 -12.76 -18.58
C LEU A 381 -4.50 -11.77 -18.74
N LYS A 382 -4.83 -11.03 -17.67
CA LYS A 382 -5.85 -9.99 -17.68
C LYS A 382 -5.22 -8.62 -17.48
N ILE A 383 -5.48 -7.70 -18.41
CA ILE A 383 -4.91 -6.35 -18.41
C ILE A 383 -6.04 -5.34 -18.54
N SER A 384 -6.18 -4.45 -17.56
CA SER A 384 -7.31 -3.50 -17.51
C SER A 384 -6.94 -2.13 -16.97
N SER A 385 -7.89 -1.20 -17.03
CA SER A 385 -7.86 0.14 -16.42
C SER A 385 -6.54 0.90 -16.67
N GLY A 386 -6.17 1.06 -17.95
CA GLY A 386 -5.00 1.84 -18.36
C GLY A 386 -3.64 1.21 -18.02
N ALA A 387 -3.60 -0.03 -17.53
CA ALA A 387 -2.35 -0.75 -17.28
C ALA A 387 -1.58 -1.04 -18.56
N SER A 388 -0.26 -1.26 -18.43
CA SER A 388 0.59 -1.64 -19.56
C SER A 388 1.46 -2.86 -19.25
N VAL A 389 1.44 -3.83 -20.15
CA VAL A 389 2.29 -5.02 -20.10
C VAL A 389 3.20 -5.04 -21.32
N SER A 390 4.50 -5.19 -21.08
CA SER A 390 5.53 -5.35 -22.11
C SER A 390 6.28 -6.66 -21.90
N SER A 391 5.90 -7.71 -22.62
CA SER A 391 6.33 -9.08 -22.30
C SER A 391 6.33 -10.00 -23.53
N THR A 392 7.30 -10.89 -23.64
CA THR A 392 7.19 -12.07 -24.51
C THR A 392 6.49 -13.20 -23.78
N LEU A 393 5.42 -13.74 -24.39
CA LEU A 393 4.62 -14.82 -23.81
C LEU A 393 4.92 -16.14 -24.53
N PHE A 394 5.23 -17.18 -23.75
CA PHE A 394 5.39 -18.55 -24.22
C PHE A 394 4.43 -19.46 -23.45
N SER A 395 3.53 -20.14 -24.16
CA SER A 395 2.62 -21.08 -23.51
C SER A 395 2.14 -22.24 -24.37
N ASP A 396 1.55 -23.26 -23.75
CA ASP A 396 0.84 -24.31 -24.49
C ASP A 396 -0.60 -23.89 -24.75
N ALA A 397 -1.21 -23.14 -23.81
CA ALA A 397 -2.53 -22.52 -23.93
C ALA A 397 -2.52 -21.09 -23.39
N LEU A 398 -3.16 -20.17 -24.12
CA LEU A 398 -3.24 -18.75 -23.76
C LEU A 398 -4.68 -18.25 -23.73
N THR A 399 -5.05 -17.57 -22.65
CA THR A 399 -6.20 -16.66 -22.59
C THR A 399 -5.72 -15.29 -22.18
N LEU A 400 -5.87 -14.30 -23.06
CA LEU A 400 -5.41 -12.93 -22.84
C LEU A 400 -6.57 -11.96 -23.03
N SER A 401 -6.86 -11.13 -22.02
CA SER A 401 -7.85 -10.05 -22.11
C SER A 401 -7.20 -8.68 -21.91
N VAL A 402 -7.45 -7.74 -22.83
CA VAL A 402 -7.03 -6.33 -22.71
C VAL A 402 -8.24 -5.42 -22.80
N ASP A 403 -8.57 -4.73 -21.71
CA ASP A 403 -9.73 -3.85 -21.67
C ASP A 403 -9.45 -2.48 -21.04
N SER A 404 -10.44 -1.58 -21.12
CA SER A 404 -10.43 -0.29 -20.42
C SER A 404 -9.16 0.51 -20.64
N TYR A 405 -8.83 0.76 -21.92
CA TYR A 405 -7.65 1.50 -22.38
C TYR A 405 -6.28 0.91 -22.00
N ALA A 406 -6.25 -0.35 -21.53
CA ALA A 406 -5.02 -1.05 -21.25
C ALA A 406 -4.23 -1.39 -22.52
N LYS A 407 -2.94 -1.69 -22.35
CA LYS A 407 -2.00 -1.94 -23.44
C LYS A 407 -1.20 -3.21 -23.22
N PHE A 408 -1.20 -4.09 -24.20
CA PHE A 408 -0.23 -5.17 -24.32
C PHE A 408 0.71 -4.90 -25.49
N SER A 409 2.01 -5.09 -25.26
CA SER A 409 3.03 -5.07 -26.29
C SER A 409 4.01 -6.23 -26.12
N GLY A 410 4.26 -6.99 -27.18
CA GLY A 410 5.27 -8.05 -27.16
C GLY A 410 4.95 -9.22 -28.08
N ALA A 411 5.82 -10.22 -28.10
CA ALA A 411 5.65 -11.41 -28.92
C ALA A 411 4.84 -12.49 -28.17
N VAL A 412 4.01 -13.24 -28.90
CA VAL A 412 3.18 -14.32 -28.35
C VAL A 412 3.45 -15.60 -29.12
N THR A 413 3.87 -16.64 -28.40
CA THR A 413 4.07 -17.99 -28.93
C THR A 413 3.19 -19.00 -28.18
N VAL A 414 2.36 -19.74 -28.92
CA VAL A 414 1.48 -20.78 -28.38
C VAL A 414 1.74 -22.12 -29.08
N ASN A 415 2.24 -23.11 -28.34
CA ASN A 415 2.83 -24.32 -28.91
C ASN A 415 1.82 -25.41 -29.32
N SER A 416 0.83 -25.70 -28.47
CA SER A 416 0.06 -26.94 -28.59
C SER A 416 -1.46 -26.75 -28.66
N ARG A 417 -2.01 -25.72 -28.02
CA ARG A 417 -3.45 -25.47 -27.97
C ARG A 417 -3.81 -24.12 -28.59
N GLN A 418 -5.09 -23.76 -28.51
CA GLN A 418 -5.62 -22.52 -29.06
C GLN A 418 -5.18 -21.31 -28.22
N ALA A 419 -4.92 -20.19 -28.90
CA ALA A 419 -4.73 -18.88 -28.28
C ALA A 419 -6.04 -18.09 -28.32
N LYS A 420 -6.55 -17.64 -27.18
CA LYS A 420 -7.72 -16.75 -27.10
C LYS A 420 -7.30 -15.33 -26.73
N LEU A 421 -7.57 -14.37 -27.61
CA LEU A 421 -7.31 -12.94 -27.42
C LEU A 421 -8.63 -12.17 -27.38
N THR A 422 -8.92 -11.48 -26.28
CA THR A 422 -10.10 -10.62 -26.16
C THR A 422 -9.66 -9.19 -25.91
N VAL A 423 -10.03 -8.25 -26.77
CA VAL A 423 -9.67 -6.83 -26.63
C VAL A 423 -10.91 -5.95 -26.74
N SER A 424 -11.18 -5.15 -25.70
CA SER A 424 -12.38 -4.32 -25.65
C SER A 424 -12.16 -2.96 -24.99
N SER A 425 -13.17 -2.08 -25.03
CA SER A 425 -13.21 -0.81 -24.30
C SER A 425 -11.95 0.05 -24.49
N GLY A 426 -11.54 0.24 -25.75
CA GLY A 426 -10.34 1.00 -26.10
C GLY A 426 -9.00 0.34 -25.77
N GLY A 427 -9.00 -0.91 -25.32
CA GLY A 427 -7.80 -1.72 -25.12
C GLY A 427 -6.99 -1.90 -26.42
N SER A 428 -5.68 -2.07 -26.30
CA SER A 428 -4.78 -2.20 -27.43
C SER A 428 -3.82 -3.36 -27.25
N PHE A 429 -3.81 -4.28 -28.22
CA PHE A 429 -2.82 -5.33 -28.36
C PHE A 429 -1.95 -5.00 -29.58
N SER A 430 -0.63 -5.04 -29.42
CA SER A 430 0.32 -4.90 -30.51
C SER A 430 1.46 -5.89 -30.35
N GLY A 431 1.69 -6.77 -31.32
CA GLY A 431 2.67 -7.83 -31.14
C GLY A 431 2.87 -8.72 -32.35
N THR A 432 3.77 -9.69 -32.21
CA THR A 432 3.83 -10.83 -33.13
C THR A 432 3.07 -12.01 -32.55
N PHE A 433 2.56 -12.88 -33.42
CA PHE A 433 1.89 -14.10 -33.03
C PHE A 433 2.48 -15.30 -33.77
N SER A 434 2.74 -16.37 -33.04
CA SER A 434 3.14 -17.68 -33.56
C SER A 434 2.35 -18.77 -32.85
N GLY A 435 1.64 -19.61 -33.59
CA GLY A 435 0.86 -20.71 -33.04
C GLY A 435 -0.05 -21.34 -34.09
N ASN A 436 -0.63 -22.48 -33.79
CA ASN A 436 -1.41 -23.24 -34.76
C ASN A 436 -2.84 -22.69 -34.96
N SER A 437 -3.48 -22.19 -33.90
CA SER A 437 -4.86 -21.70 -33.94
C SER A 437 -5.07 -20.45 -33.07
N LEU A 438 -5.83 -19.50 -33.61
CA LEU A 438 -6.13 -18.21 -32.97
C LEU A 438 -7.65 -17.97 -32.88
N GLU A 439 -8.15 -17.65 -31.69
CA GLU A 439 -9.47 -17.06 -31.47
C GLU A 439 -9.29 -15.61 -31.03
N ALA A 440 -9.86 -14.66 -31.76
CA ALA A 440 -9.78 -13.24 -31.44
C ALA A 440 -11.16 -12.59 -31.37
N GLU A 441 -11.46 -11.93 -30.25
CA GLU A 441 -12.69 -11.14 -30.08
C GLU A 441 -12.32 -9.68 -29.79
N VAL A 442 -12.72 -8.78 -30.68
CA VAL A 442 -12.41 -7.34 -30.58
C VAL A 442 -13.70 -6.52 -30.58
N GLY A 443 -13.91 -5.72 -29.56
CA GLY A 443 -15.14 -4.94 -29.39
C GLY A 443 -14.89 -3.54 -28.85
N SER A 444 -15.91 -2.68 -28.85
CA SER A 444 -15.94 -1.38 -28.18
C SER A 444 -14.66 -0.55 -28.38
N TYR A 445 -14.31 -0.28 -29.64
CA TYR A 445 -13.12 0.48 -30.04
C TYR A 445 -11.76 -0.15 -29.66
N GLY A 446 -11.74 -1.43 -29.28
CA GLY A 446 -10.53 -2.20 -29.07
C GLY A 446 -9.72 -2.36 -30.35
N LYS A 447 -8.40 -2.58 -30.20
CA LYS A 447 -7.47 -2.72 -31.33
C LYS A 447 -6.55 -3.91 -31.14
N ILE A 448 -6.48 -4.79 -32.13
CA ILE A 448 -5.46 -5.83 -32.26
C ILE A 448 -4.63 -5.54 -33.50
N ASN A 449 -3.31 -5.42 -33.33
CA ASN A 449 -2.33 -5.33 -34.40
C ASN A 449 -1.34 -6.50 -34.28
N LEU A 450 -1.46 -7.48 -35.17
CA LEU A 450 -0.56 -8.63 -35.29
C LEU A 450 0.42 -8.42 -36.44
N LYS A 451 1.70 -8.61 -36.14
CA LYS A 451 2.81 -8.55 -37.09
C LYS A 451 3.49 -9.90 -37.24
N GLY A 452 4.34 -10.04 -38.25
CA GLY A 452 5.13 -11.25 -38.49
C GLY A 452 4.44 -12.26 -39.39
N SER A 453 5.25 -13.13 -39.99
CA SER A 453 4.88 -14.03 -41.10
C SER A 453 4.70 -15.49 -40.70
N ALA A 454 4.42 -15.75 -39.42
CA ALA A 454 4.17 -17.09 -38.92
C ALA A 454 3.00 -17.75 -39.66
N GLN A 455 3.13 -19.05 -39.93
CA GLN A 455 2.08 -19.86 -40.53
C GLN A 455 1.11 -20.31 -39.44
N VAL A 456 -0.16 -19.96 -39.58
CA VAL A 456 -1.25 -20.32 -38.66
C VAL A 456 -2.25 -21.16 -39.43
N ALA A 457 -2.66 -22.31 -38.91
CA ALA A 457 -3.59 -23.19 -39.61
C ALA A 457 -5.01 -22.58 -39.65
N SER A 458 -5.50 -22.06 -38.53
CA SER A 458 -6.86 -21.50 -38.47
C SER A 458 -6.98 -20.28 -37.56
N ALA A 459 -7.84 -19.34 -37.94
CA ALA A 459 -8.20 -18.21 -37.10
C ALA A 459 -9.70 -17.90 -37.13
N ALA A 460 -10.32 -17.85 -35.96
CA ALA A 460 -11.70 -17.41 -35.76
C ALA A 460 -11.70 -16.00 -35.15
N VAL A 461 -12.20 -15.01 -35.88
CA VAL A 461 -12.08 -13.59 -35.52
C VAL A 461 -13.44 -12.92 -35.52
N ARG A 462 -13.82 -12.32 -34.39
CA ARG A 462 -15.03 -11.51 -34.24
C ARG A 462 -14.66 -10.07 -33.94
N VAL A 463 -15.12 -9.14 -34.77
CA VAL A 463 -14.81 -7.71 -34.65
C VAL A 463 -16.10 -6.90 -34.67
N SER A 464 -16.32 -6.05 -33.67
CA SER A 464 -17.56 -5.27 -33.58
C SER A 464 -17.37 -3.88 -32.94
N SER A 465 -18.37 -3.03 -33.06
CA SER A 465 -18.49 -1.75 -32.33
C SER A 465 -17.29 -0.83 -32.51
N GLY A 466 -16.96 -0.54 -33.78
CA GLY A 466 -15.85 0.35 -34.16
C GLY A 466 -14.45 -0.20 -33.85
N ALA A 467 -14.33 -1.46 -33.46
CA ALA A 467 -13.04 -2.10 -33.21
C ALA A 467 -12.23 -2.35 -34.49
N VAL A 468 -10.93 -2.59 -34.31
CA VAL A 468 -9.98 -2.84 -35.40
C VAL A 468 -9.20 -4.12 -35.13
N PHE A 469 -9.22 -5.03 -36.09
CA PHE A 469 -8.30 -6.16 -36.16
C PHE A 469 -7.40 -5.97 -37.39
N SER A 470 -6.09 -5.97 -37.21
CA SER A 470 -5.11 -5.80 -38.27
C SER A 470 -4.04 -6.87 -38.14
N ALA A 471 -3.94 -7.74 -39.15
CA ALA A 471 -2.96 -8.82 -39.26
C ALA A 471 -2.51 -9.01 -40.73
N PRO A 472 -2.00 -7.97 -41.40
CA PRO A 472 -1.70 -8.01 -42.84
C PRO A 472 -0.52 -8.93 -43.21
N GLU A 473 0.34 -9.25 -42.25
CA GLU A 473 1.54 -10.07 -42.43
C GLU A 473 1.34 -11.52 -41.93
N LEU A 474 0.37 -11.75 -41.05
CA LEU A 474 0.13 -13.06 -40.45
C LEU A 474 -0.43 -14.02 -41.50
N ARG A 475 0.26 -15.14 -41.72
CA ARG A 475 -0.06 -16.07 -42.80
C ARG A 475 -1.01 -17.15 -42.28
N VAL A 476 -2.32 -16.95 -42.43
CA VAL A 476 -3.32 -17.91 -41.95
C VAL A 476 -3.88 -18.73 -43.12
N ALA A 477 -4.00 -20.05 -42.95
CA ALA A 477 -4.61 -20.90 -43.98
C ALA A 477 -6.13 -20.72 -44.04
N ASP A 478 -6.85 -20.93 -42.93
CA ASP A 478 -8.31 -20.81 -42.90
C ASP A 478 -8.79 -19.72 -41.92
N TYR A 479 -9.57 -18.77 -42.42
CA TYR A 479 -10.19 -17.71 -41.63
C TYR A 479 -11.70 -17.88 -41.55
N ASP A 480 -12.24 -17.76 -40.33
CA ASP A 480 -13.65 -17.48 -40.06
C ASP A 480 -13.77 -16.08 -39.45
N LEU A 481 -14.25 -15.13 -40.26
CA LEU A 481 -14.24 -13.70 -39.93
C LEU A 481 -15.66 -13.14 -39.82
N THR A 482 -16.05 -12.71 -38.62
CA THR A 482 -17.31 -11.99 -38.38
C THR A 482 -17.02 -10.52 -38.06
N VAL A 483 -17.51 -9.58 -38.89
CA VAL A 483 -17.25 -8.13 -38.72
C VAL A 483 -18.55 -7.34 -38.76
N SER A 484 -18.85 -6.58 -37.70
CA SER A 484 -20.10 -5.82 -37.58
C SER A 484 -19.92 -4.41 -37.01
N ASN A 485 -20.96 -3.58 -37.09
CA ASN A 485 -21.07 -2.32 -36.34
C ASN A 485 -19.86 -1.38 -36.53
N TYR A 486 -19.58 -1.00 -37.79
CA TYR A 486 -18.51 -0.07 -38.17
C TYR A 486 -17.08 -0.55 -37.85
N ALA A 487 -16.90 -1.83 -37.56
CA ALA A 487 -15.60 -2.42 -37.32
C ALA A 487 -14.77 -2.59 -38.60
N LYS A 488 -13.46 -2.74 -38.42
CA LYS A 488 -12.49 -2.94 -39.51
C LYS A 488 -11.65 -4.19 -39.28
N ALA A 489 -11.45 -4.97 -40.34
CA ALA A 489 -10.55 -6.11 -40.34
C ALA A 489 -9.58 -6.02 -41.54
N ASP A 490 -8.28 -6.24 -41.32
CA ASP A 490 -7.27 -6.37 -42.36
C ASP A 490 -6.49 -7.68 -42.18
N VAL A 491 -6.60 -8.61 -43.12
CA VAL A 491 -6.08 -9.99 -42.96
C VAL A 491 -5.32 -10.48 -44.19
N TRP A 492 -4.53 -11.55 -44.04
CA TRP A 492 -3.91 -12.27 -45.16
C TRP A 492 -4.25 -13.76 -45.05
N CYS A 493 -4.72 -14.37 -46.14
CA CYS A 493 -5.20 -15.75 -46.14
C CYS A 493 -4.63 -16.56 -47.33
N SER A 494 -4.28 -17.84 -47.12
CA SER A 494 -3.81 -18.74 -48.18
C SER A 494 -4.80 -19.84 -48.60
N GLY A 495 -5.67 -20.29 -47.69
CA GLY A 495 -6.64 -21.36 -47.92
C GLY A 495 -8.05 -20.79 -48.12
N THR A 496 -8.91 -20.91 -47.13
CA THR A 496 -10.31 -20.45 -47.21
C THR A 496 -10.55 -19.19 -46.38
N LEU A 497 -11.27 -18.22 -46.95
CA LEU A 497 -11.71 -17.03 -46.23
C LEU A 497 -13.25 -16.98 -46.17
N ARG A 498 -13.80 -17.34 -45.01
CA ARG A 498 -15.23 -17.21 -44.68
C ARG A 498 -15.48 -15.87 -44.02
N ILE A 499 -16.44 -15.11 -44.56
CA ILE A 499 -16.74 -13.76 -44.08
C ILE A 499 -18.23 -13.61 -43.82
N ASN A 500 -18.58 -13.20 -42.60
CA ASN A 500 -19.89 -12.68 -42.24
C ASN A 500 -19.77 -11.21 -41.84
N ALA A 501 -20.24 -10.31 -42.71
CA ALA A 501 -20.05 -8.88 -42.55
C ALA A 501 -21.36 -8.09 -42.62
N SER A 502 -21.56 -7.15 -41.68
CA SER A 502 -22.62 -6.13 -41.82
C SER A 502 -22.24 -5.10 -42.89
N THR A 503 -23.22 -4.45 -43.53
CA THR A 503 -22.99 -3.42 -44.55
C THR A 503 -22.08 -2.26 -44.12
N ALA A 504 -22.09 -1.92 -42.83
CA ALA A 504 -21.26 -0.86 -42.26
C ALA A 504 -19.81 -1.28 -41.92
N ALA A 505 -19.50 -2.57 -41.95
CA ALA A 505 -18.16 -3.09 -41.67
C ALA A 505 -17.23 -2.87 -42.86
N ARG A 506 -15.92 -2.79 -42.62
CA ARG A 506 -14.91 -2.74 -43.71
C ARG A 506 -13.92 -3.87 -43.54
N ILE A 507 -13.77 -4.69 -44.57
CA ILE A 507 -12.80 -5.79 -44.59
C ILE A 507 -11.84 -5.58 -45.74
N THR A 508 -10.55 -5.62 -45.44
CA THR A 508 -9.49 -5.76 -46.42
C THR A 508 -8.81 -7.12 -46.26
N TYR A 509 -8.50 -7.78 -47.36
CA TYR A 509 -7.81 -9.06 -47.34
C TYR A 509 -6.76 -9.13 -48.44
N ASP A 510 -5.79 -10.03 -48.28
CA ASP A 510 -4.78 -10.36 -49.27
C ASP A 510 -4.45 -11.87 -49.23
N GLY A 511 -3.64 -12.34 -50.18
CA GLY A 511 -3.20 -13.73 -50.30
C GLY A 511 -4.00 -14.55 -51.33
N PRO A 512 -3.56 -15.79 -51.62
CA PRO A 512 -4.13 -16.63 -52.67
C PRO A 512 -5.42 -17.38 -52.26
N CYS A 513 -6.07 -17.00 -51.16
CA CYS A 513 -7.24 -17.70 -50.64
C CYS A 513 -8.46 -17.73 -51.57
N ARG A 514 -9.29 -18.77 -51.39
CA ARG A 514 -10.66 -18.84 -51.91
C ARG A 514 -11.60 -18.09 -50.97
N VAL A 515 -12.20 -17.02 -51.47
CA VAL A 515 -13.18 -16.22 -50.73
C VAL A 515 -14.59 -16.75 -50.97
N GLU A 516 -15.32 -17.08 -49.91
CA GLU A 516 -16.66 -17.69 -50.04
C GLU A 516 -17.77 -16.68 -50.39
N SER A 517 -17.63 -15.42 -50.00
CA SER A 517 -18.62 -14.37 -50.26
C SER A 517 -17.95 -13.00 -50.43
N LEU A 518 -18.37 -12.23 -51.43
CA LEU A 518 -17.86 -10.90 -51.74
C LEU A 518 -19.01 -9.90 -51.85
N THR A 519 -18.86 -8.77 -51.17
CA THR A 519 -19.73 -7.60 -51.21
C THR A 519 -18.85 -6.34 -51.28
N ASP A 520 -19.40 -5.17 -51.63
CA ASP A 520 -18.63 -3.93 -51.90
C ASP A 520 -17.73 -3.45 -50.74
N ASN A 521 -18.09 -3.84 -49.52
CA ASN A 521 -17.40 -3.53 -48.28
C ASN A 521 -16.27 -4.53 -47.92
N ILE A 522 -16.08 -5.55 -48.75
CA ILE A 522 -14.99 -6.54 -48.71
C ILE A 522 -14.09 -6.28 -49.92
N ARG A 523 -12.84 -5.90 -49.68
CA ARG A 523 -11.91 -5.50 -50.77
C ARG A 523 -10.60 -6.25 -50.67
N ARG A 524 -10.11 -6.73 -51.80
CA ARG A 524 -8.73 -7.21 -51.90
C ARG A 524 -7.77 -6.03 -51.83
N ARG A 525 -6.68 -6.17 -51.09
CA ARG A 525 -5.58 -5.19 -51.07
C ARG A 525 -5.01 -5.07 -52.49
N LYS A 526 -4.78 -3.84 -52.93
CA LYS A 526 -4.20 -3.56 -54.25
C LYS A 526 -2.70 -3.70 -54.23
#